data_AF-A0A5K8A6Q2-F1
#
_entry.id   AF-A0A5K8A6Q2-F1
#
_cell.length_a   1.000
_cell.length_b   1.000
_cell.length_c   1.000
_cell.angle_alpha   90.00
_cell.angle_beta   90.00
_cell.angle_gamma   90.00
#
_symmetry.space_group_name_H-M   'P 1'
#
loop_
_entity.id
_entity.type
_entity.pdbx_description
1 polymer ?
#
loop_
_entity_poly.entity_id
_entity_poly.type
_entity_poly.pdbx_seq_one_letter_code
_entity_poly.pdbx_strand_id
1 'polypeptide(L)'
;MIKKKIINKGRIRRVDGGFAFIPHRFLTGGFVSNLSRDQLLLYFFLVLAADRFGLSFYSYDKICTLLEMSLDQYVEARCGLIKKDLIAFDGTVFQVLALPPEVTPNSEPGKPHPLEQLARNLFKEVTS
;
A
#
# COMPACT_ATOMS: atom_id res chain seq x y z
N MET A 1 19.71 -13.62 12.49
CA MET A 1 18.67 -12.67 12.98
C MET A 1 19.36 -11.35 13.34
N ILE A 2 19.07 -10.25 12.65
CA ILE A 2 19.73 -8.96 12.91
C ILE A 2 19.14 -8.34 14.19
N LYS A 3 20.01 -8.01 15.16
CA LYS A 3 19.59 -7.32 16.39
C LYS A 3 19.34 -5.84 16.09
N LYS A 4 18.07 -5.43 16.07
CA LYS A 4 17.69 -4.02 15.85
C LYS A 4 18.05 -3.17 17.07
N LYS A 5 18.54 -1.95 16.84
CA LYS A 5 18.81 -0.94 17.87
C LYS A 5 17.88 0.26 17.66
N ILE A 6 17.24 0.73 18.74
CA ILE A 6 16.45 1.97 18.71
C ILE A 6 17.39 3.14 18.41
N ILE A 7 17.09 3.89 17.34
CA ILE A 7 17.90 5.04 16.90
C ILE A 7 17.55 6.28 17.73
N ASN A 8 16.27 6.64 17.83
CA ASN A 8 15.79 7.79 18.61
C ASN A 8 14.85 7.32 19.74
N LYS A 9 15.35 7.27 20.97
CA LYS A 9 14.58 6.82 22.15
C LYS A 9 13.48 7.81 22.56
N GLY A 10 13.61 9.09 22.23
CA GLY A 10 12.63 10.12 22.59
C GLY A 10 11.43 10.20 21.64
N ARG A 11 11.47 9.51 20.49
CA ARG A 11 10.44 9.55 19.45
C ARG A 11 10.06 8.16 18.94
N ILE A 12 9.73 7.26 19.86
CA ILE A 12 9.24 5.92 19.50
C ILE A 12 7.80 6.06 19.00
N ARG A 13 7.55 5.58 17.77
CA ARG A 13 6.20 5.58 17.18
C ARG A 13 5.23 4.77 18.05
N ARG A 14 4.04 5.33 18.25
CA ARG A 14 2.89 4.68 18.89
C ARG A 14 1.69 4.74 17.94
N VAL A 15 0.70 3.90 18.19
CA VAL A 15 -0.60 3.98 17.52
C VAL A 15 -1.54 4.67 18.50
N ASP A 16 -1.72 5.98 18.33
CA ASP A 16 -2.54 6.80 19.22
C ASP A 16 -3.92 7.05 18.58
N GLY A 17 -4.94 6.32 19.02
CA GLY A 17 -6.36 6.54 18.63
C GLY A 17 -6.75 6.21 17.18
N GLY A 18 -5.79 5.98 16.27
CA GLY A 18 -6.05 5.61 14.88
C GLY A 18 -6.30 4.12 14.68
N PHE A 19 -7.09 3.77 13.66
CA PHE A 19 -7.34 2.40 13.22
C PHE A 19 -6.46 1.98 12.02
N ALA A 20 -5.73 2.94 11.45
CA ALA A 20 -4.85 2.75 10.31
C ALA A 20 -3.67 1.83 10.68
N PHE A 21 -3.71 0.60 10.17
CA PHE A 21 -2.57 -0.32 10.20
C PHE A 21 -2.38 -0.97 8.84
N ILE A 22 -1.13 -1.31 8.54
CA ILE A 22 -0.79 -2.09 7.35
C ILE A 22 -0.21 -3.41 7.86
N PRO A 23 -0.80 -4.57 7.52
CA PRO A 23 -0.25 -5.85 7.92
C PRO A 23 1.19 -5.99 7.41
N HIS A 24 2.10 -6.53 8.22
CA HIS A 24 3.48 -6.77 7.78
C HIS A 24 3.54 -7.66 6.51
N ARG A 25 2.53 -8.53 6.34
CA ARG A 25 2.33 -9.35 5.14
C ARG A 25 2.15 -8.52 3.85
N PHE A 26 1.75 -7.26 3.93
CA PHE A 26 1.74 -6.37 2.76
C PHE A 26 3.15 -6.25 2.14
N LEU A 27 4.18 -6.18 2.98
CA LEU A 27 5.57 -6.14 2.53
C LEU A 27 6.10 -7.53 2.17
N THR A 28 5.91 -8.52 3.05
CA THR A 28 6.51 -9.86 2.85
C THR A 28 5.77 -10.73 1.84
N GLY A 29 4.50 -10.42 1.56
CA GLY A 29 3.65 -11.16 0.62
C GLY A 29 3.71 -10.64 -0.82
N GLY A 30 4.62 -9.73 -1.15
CA GLY A 30 4.83 -9.25 -2.52
C GLY A 30 3.86 -8.17 -3.01
N PHE A 31 2.92 -7.70 -2.19
CA PHE A 31 1.95 -6.67 -2.60
C PHE A 31 2.63 -5.37 -3.02
N VAL A 32 3.65 -4.93 -2.26
CA VAL A 32 4.40 -3.70 -2.59
C VAL A 32 5.01 -3.76 -3.99
N SER A 33 5.56 -4.91 -4.38
CA SER A 33 6.15 -5.11 -5.70
C SER A 33 5.11 -5.25 -6.81
N ASN A 34 3.89 -5.68 -6.47
CA ASN A 34 2.81 -5.91 -7.42
C ASN A 34 1.99 -4.63 -7.75
N LEU A 35 2.20 -3.55 -7.00
CA LEU A 35 1.46 -2.29 -7.15
C LEU A 35 2.31 -1.21 -7.83
N SER A 36 1.65 -0.38 -8.65
CA SER A 36 2.27 0.84 -9.17
C SER A 36 2.46 1.87 -8.05
N ARG A 37 3.26 2.92 -8.30
CA ARG A 37 3.46 4.02 -7.34
C ARG A 37 2.14 4.70 -6.99
N ASP A 38 1.31 4.95 -7.99
CA ASP A 38 0.00 5.60 -7.84
C ASP A 38 -0.98 4.70 -7.06
N GLN A 39 -0.94 3.38 -7.29
CA GLN A 39 -1.71 2.40 -6.50
C GLN A 39 -1.26 2.37 -5.04
N LEU A 40 0.05 2.38 -4.78
CA LEU A 40 0.59 2.42 -3.41
C LEU A 40 0.20 3.70 -2.68
N LEU A 41 0.34 4.84 -3.36
CA LEU A 41 0.02 6.15 -2.80
C LEU A 41 -1.47 6.23 -2.44
N LEU A 42 -2.36 5.81 -3.34
CA LEU A 42 -3.80 5.76 -3.08
C LEU A 42 -4.14 4.77 -1.97
N TYR A 43 -3.55 3.56 -1.98
CA TYR A 43 -3.81 2.55 -0.96
C TYR A 43 -3.40 3.02 0.44
N PHE A 44 -2.21 3.60 0.58
CA PHE A 44 -1.75 4.13 1.88
C PHE A 44 -2.60 5.31 2.36
N PHE A 45 -3.04 6.18 1.45
CA PHE A 45 -3.98 7.24 1.79
C PHE A 45 -5.29 6.67 2.33
N LEU A 46 -5.88 5.68 1.64
CA LEU A 46 -7.12 5.06 2.06
C LEU A 46 -6.99 4.34 3.41
N VAL A 47 -5.86 3.66 3.66
CA VAL A 47 -5.57 3.06 4.98
C VAL A 47 -5.49 4.12 6.08
N LEU A 48 -4.88 5.28 5.79
CA LEU A 48 -4.78 6.38 6.75
C LEU A 48 -6.15 7.00 7.06
N ALA A 49 -6.99 7.14 6.03
CA ALA A 49 -8.31 7.76 6.12
C ALA A 49 -9.40 6.82 6.65
N ALA A 50 -9.13 5.51 6.68
CA ALA A 50 -10.10 4.50 7.05
C ALA A 50 -10.43 4.48 8.54
N ASP A 51 -11.69 4.19 8.85
CA ASP A 51 -12.14 3.86 10.19
C ASP A 51 -11.80 2.40 10.60
N ARG A 52 -12.33 1.95 11.74
CA ARG A 52 -12.11 0.59 12.27
C ARG A 52 -12.62 -0.55 11.37
N PHE A 53 -13.47 -0.25 10.39
CA PHE A 53 -14.03 -1.21 9.43
C PHE A 53 -13.38 -1.09 8.05
N GLY A 54 -12.36 -0.24 7.91
CA GLY A 54 -11.71 0.02 6.64
C GLY A 54 -12.41 1.10 5.81
N LEU A 55 -13.43 1.81 6.34
CA LEU A 55 -14.29 2.68 5.56
C LEU A 55 -13.76 4.12 5.47
N SER A 56 -13.82 4.72 4.29
CA SER A 56 -13.45 6.13 4.04
C SER A 56 -14.42 6.81 3.08
N PHE A 57 -14.76 8.08 3.36
CA PHE A 57 -15.72 8.90 2.62
C PHE A 57 -15.05 10.05 1.83
N TYR A 58 -13.75 9.98 1.57
CA TYR A 58 -13.06 11.03 0.82
C TYR A 58 -13.52 11.08 -0.64
N SER A 59 -13.95 12.25 -1.11
CA SER A 59 -14.31 12.46 -2.51
C SER A 59 -13.08 12.36 -3.42
N TYR A 60 -13.30 11.95 -4.67
CA TYR A 60 -12.20 11.83 -5.63
C TYR A 60 -11.48 13.17 -5.85
N ASP A 61 -12.19 14.31 -5.88
CA ASP A 61 -11.58 15.63 -6.02
C ASP A 61 -10.58 15.93 -4.90
N LYS A 62 -10.95 15.58 -3.65
CA LYS A 62 -10.08 15.76 -2.48
C LYS A 62 -8.87 14.84 -2.54
N ILE A 63 -9.06 13.59 -2.96
CA ILE A 63 -7.97 12.62 -3.12
C ILE A 63 -6.99 13.11 -4.20
N CYS A 64 -7.49 13.47 -5.38
CA CYS A 64 -6.66 13.97 -6.48
C CYS A 64 -5.87 15.21 -6.07
N THR A 65 -6.50 16.14 -5.34
CA THR A 65 -5.85 17.36 -4.84
C THR A 65 -4.75 17.03 -3.82
N LEU A 66 -5.02 16.16 -2.84
CA LEU A 66 -4.07 15.85 -1.77
C LEU A 66 -2.89 14.99 -2.24
N LEU A 67 -3.12 14.10 -3.19
CA LEU A 67 -2.11 13.20 -3.72
C LEU A 67 -1.42 13.73 -4.97
N GLU A 68 -1.79 14.93 -5.43
CA GLU A 68 -1.30 15.55 -6.66
C GLU A 68 -1.44 14.60 -7.87
N MET A 69 -2.58 13.89 -7.93
CA MET A 69 -2.88 12.93 -8.99
C MET A 69 -3.83 13.53 -10.01
N SER A 70 -3.58 13.28 -11.30
CA SER A 70 -4.58 13.54 -12.33
C SER A 70 -5.79 12.61 -12.16
N LEU A 71 -6.92 12.99 -12.77
CA LEU A 71 -8.12 12.15 -12.75
C LEU A 71 -7.85 10.77 -13.37
N ASP A 72 -7.11 10.71 -14.47
CA ASP A 72 -6.78 9.45 -15.16
C ASP A 72 -5.92 8.54 -14.27
N GLN A 73 -4.88 9.09 -13.64
CA GLN A 73 -4.04 8.34 -12.70
C GLN A 73 -4.84 7.79 -11.53
N TYR A 74 -5.73 8.61 -10.97
CA TYR A 74 -6.60 8.20 -9.87
C TYR A 74 -7.56 7.08 -10.31
N VAL A 75 -8.20 7.21 -11.47
CA VAL A 75 -9.12 6.19 -11.99
C VAL A 75 -8.39 4.88 -12.25
N GLU A 76 -7.22 4.93 -12.89
CA GLU A 76 -6.39 3.75 -13.14
C GLU A 76 -5.94 3.08 -11.84
N ALA A 77 -5.45 3.87 -10.88
CA ALA A 77 -5.01 3.37 -9.58
C ALA A 77 -6.17 2.71 -8.81
N ARG A 78 -7.33 3.38 -8.73
CA ARG A 78 -8.52 2.85 -8.07
C ARG A 78 -8.99 1.55 -8.71
N CYS A 79 -9.14 1.54 -10.03
CA CYS A 79 -9.57 0.34 -10.76
C CYS A 79 -8.55 -0.80 -10.60
N GLY A 80 -7.25 -0.50 -10.58
CA GLY A 80 -6.20 -1.47 -10.32
C GLY A 80 -6.25 -2.07 -8.92
N LEU A 81 -6.52 -1.26 -7.89
CA LEU A 81 -6.67 -1.74 -6.51
C LEU A 81 -7.93 -2.61 -6.34
N ILE A 82 -9.05 -2.25 -6.98
CA ILE A 82 -10.28 -3.06 -7.00
C ILE A 82 -10.03 -4.41 -7.68
N LYS A 83 -9.40 -4.41 -8.87
CA LYS A 83 -9.05 -5.64 -9.60
C LYS A 83 -8.16 -6.59 -8.80
N LYS A 84 -7.34 -6.06 -7.90
CA LYS A 84 -6.43 -6.81 -7.03
C LYS A 84 -7.04 -7.18 -5.67
N ASP A 85 -8.34 -6.93 -5.48
CA ASP A 85 -9.07 -7.23 -4.24
C ASP A 85 -8.46 -6.57 -2.99
N LEU A 86 -7.92 -5.35 -3.15
CA LEU A 86 -7.33 -4.59 -2.04
C LEU A 86 -8.28 -3.53 -1.48
N ILE A 87 -9.21 -3.06 -2.31
CA ILE A 87 -10.26 -2.12 -1.91
C ILE A 87 -11.59 -2.50 -2.58
N ALA A 88 -12.70 -2.14 -1.93
CA ALA A 88 -14.01 -2.02 -2.54
C ALA A 88 -14.41 -0.55 -2.66
N PHE A 89 -15.23 -0.22 -3.65
CA PHE A 89 -15.77 1.12 -3.85
C PHE A 89 -17.17 1.03 -4.45
N ASP A 90 -18.15 1.66 -3.81
CA ASP A 90 -19.56 1.63 -4.24
C ASP A 90 -20.00 2.88 -5.04
N GLY A 91 -19.07 3.80 -5.31
CA GLY A 91 -19.35 5.11 -5.92
C GLY A 91 -19.30 6.28 -4.92
N THR A 92 -19.42 5.99 -3.63
CA THR A 92 -19.41 6.99 -2.54
C THR A 92 -18.39 6.67 -1.47
N VAL A 93 -18.27 5.40 -1.09
CA VAL A 93 -17.50 4.93 0.06
C VAL A 93 -16.43 3.95 -0.41
N PHE A 94 -15.21 4.13 0.10
CA PHE A 94 -14.14 3.16 -0.01
C PHE A 94 -14.16 2.22 1.17
N GLN A 95 -13.87 0.95 0.94
CA GLN A 95 -13.49 0.00 1.98
C GLN A 95 -12.10 -0.57 1.68
N VAL A 96 -11.17 -0.45 2.61
CA VAL A 96 -9.90 -1.21 2.58
C VAL A 96 -10.18 -2.64 3.03
N LEU A 97 -9.85 -3.61 2.17
CA LEU A 97 -10.16 -5.02 2.40
C LEU A 97 -9.05 -5.72 3.18
N ALA A 98 -9.38 -6.87 3.75
CA ALA A 98 -8.38 -7.79 4.25
C ALA A 98 -7.49 -8.28 3.10
N LEU A 99 -6.17 -8.37 3.31
CA LEU A 99 -5.26 -8.80 2.25
C LEU A 99 -5.61 -10.21 1.76
N PRO A 100 -5.73 -10.44 0.45
CA PRO A 100 -6.01 -11.76 -0.10
C PRO A 100 -4.88 -12.75 0.24
N PRO A 101 -5.10 -14.08 0.22
CA PRO A 101 -4.10 -15.09 0.60
C PRO A 101 -2.83 -15.08 -0.26
N GLU A 102 -2.93 -14.59 -1.50
CA GLU A 102 -1.82 -14.42 -2.44
C GLU A 102 -2.06 -13.17 -3.29
N VAL A 103 -1.01 -12.65 -3.91
CA VAL A 103 -1.14 -11.55 -4.88
C VAL A 103 -1.77 -12.09 -6.16
N THR A 104 -2.76 -11.37 -6.69
CA THR A 104 -3.22 -11.64 -8.06
C THR A 104 -2.12 -11.27 -9.05
N PRO A 105 -1.67 -12.19 -9.91
CA PRO A 105 -0.65 -11.90 -10.92
C PRO A 105 -1.10 -10.74 -11.81
N ASN A 106 -0.20 -9.79 -12.10
CA ASN A 106 -0.48 -8.76 -13.09
C ASN A 106 -0.81 -9.43 -14.43
N SER A 107 -1.97 -9.11 -15.00
CA SER A 107 -2.38 -9.61 -16.31
C SER A 107 -1.64 -8.94 -17.48
N GLU A 108 -0.47 -8.32 -17.25
CA GLU A 108 0.40 -7.80 -18.31
C GLU A 108 1.90 -8.05 -18.04
N PRO A 109 2.68 -8.51 -19.05
CA PRO A 109 4.12 -8.71 -18.95
C PRO A 109 4.85 -7.39 -19.23
N GLY A 110 5.55 -6.80 -18.25
CA GLY A 110 6.22 -5.52 -18.49
C GLY A 110 7.12 -4.96 -17.39
N LYS A 111 8.32 -5.54 -17.29
CA LYS A 111 9.55 -5.08 -16.58
C LYS A 111 9.65 -5.34 -15.06
N PRO A 112 10.77 -5.94 -14.60
CA PRO A 112 11.04 -6.13 -13.18
C PRO A 112 11.24 -4.78 -12.49
N HIS A 113 10.55 -4.61 -11.36
CA HIS A 113 10.60 -3.40 -10.56
C HIS A 113 12.01 -3.24 -9.93
N PRO A 114 12.65 -2.06 -10.00
CA PRO A 114 14.02 -1.84 -9.47
C PRO A 114 14.20 -2.20 -7.99
N LEU A 115 13.12 -2.07 -7.18
CA LEU A 115 13.15 -2.47 -5.77
C LEU A 115 13.26 -3.98 -5.57
N GLU A 116 12.88 -4.79 -6.56
CA GLU A 116 12.96 -6.24 -6.49
C GLU A 116 14.39 -6.74 -6.72
N GLN A 117 15.16 -6.04 -7.54
CA GLN A 117 16.62 -6.23 -7.65
C GLN A 117 17.34 -5.72 -6.39
N LEU A 118 16.91 -4.57 -5.85
CA LEU A 118 17.48 -4.02 -4.62
C LEU A 118 17.24 -4.94 -3.41
N ALA A 119 16.02 -5.48 -3.26
CA ALA A 119 15.69 -6.45 -2.23
C ALA A 119 16.55 -7.72 -2.37
N ARG A 120 16.71 -8.25 -3.59
CA ARG A 120 17.58 -9.42 -3.85
C ARG A 120 19.04 -9.17 -3.49
N ASN A 121 19.56 -7.97 -3.73
CA ASN A 121 20.95 -7.62 -3.41
C ASN A 121 21.15 -7.41 -1.90
N LEU A 122 20.17 -6.81 -1.21
CA LEU A 122 20.20 -6.64 0.24
C LEU A 122 20.23 -7.97 1.00
N PHE A 123 19.61 -9.03 0.47
CA PHE A 123 19.67 -10.36 1.11
C PHE A 123 20.95 -11.14 0.78
N LYS A 124 21.64 -10.85 -0.33
CA LYS A 124 22.93 -11.49 -0.67
C LYS A 124 24.08 -10.99 0.20
N GLU A 125 24.11 -9.70 0.54
CA GLU A 125 25.19 -9.11 1.33
C GLU A 125 25.22 -9.56 2.80
N VAL A 126 24.13 -10.15 3.31
CA VAL A 126 24.04 -10.63 4.71
C VAL A 126 24.52 -12.08 4.86
N THR A 127 24.86 -12.76 3.76
CA THR A 127 25.28 -14.18 3.75
C THR A 127 26.74 -14.40 3.33
N SER A 128 27.58 -13.35 3.32
CA SER A 128 29.03 -13.46 3.09
C SER A 128 29.82 -13.12 4.34
#